data_AF-A0AAN8NB41-F1
#
_entry.id   AF-A0AAN8NB41-F1
#
_cell.length_a   1.000
_cell.length_b   1.000
_cell.length_c   1.000
_cell.angle_alpha   90.00
_cell.angle_beta   90.00
_cell.angle_gamma   90.00
#
_symmetry.space_group_name_H-M   'P 1'
#
loop_
_entity.id
_entity.type
_entity.pdbx_description
1 polymer ?
#
loop_
_entity_poly.entity_id
_entity_poly.type
_entity_poly.pdbx_seq_one_letter_code
_entity_poly.pdbx_strand_id
1 'polypeptide(L)'
;MGCSGDSISSTTRCIATNTRIDKTSIKALVSGALFPCPVYETGLLMLHGSSTESAYGSLGGPSLWLLCTTAAGAAALFWETTFPDSNGASNGKEKTQKARVLFMRVLIFCRPDTLLLIVAFIFLSLAVLCEMFIPFYTGKVIDILGTQYKWNDFLTTIILMGLYSLGSSLSAGCRGGLFMCAINSFTCRIKVELFGALVKQEIGFFETIKTGDITSRLSTDTTKMGRAVALNVNVLLRTLIKTVGMLWLMMSLSWKLTLLMLMETPIIGLLQSIYDNYYERLSKEVQDSMARANEAAGETVAGIRTVRSFNTERSEAGRYDDRLMDTHNLKTRRDTISAVYVLLRRLTALVMQVAMLYYGRLFIQRGQMSTGNLVSFILYQSDLADNIRVH
;
A
#
# COMPACT_ATOMS: atom_id res chain seq x y z
N MET A 1 27.73 -18.63 -58.60
CA MET A 1 29.02 -18.92 -57.94
C MET A 1 29.15 -17.91 -56.82
N GLY A 2 28.80 -18.21 -55.56
CA GLY A 2 29.42 -19.19 -54.65
C GLY A 2 29.93 -18.36 -53.46
N CYS A 3 29.17 -18.30 -52.36
CA CYS A 3 29.40 -19.03 -51.09
C CYS A 3 30.65 -18.60 -50.30
N SER A 4 30.41 -17.91 -49.16
CA SER A 4 30.89 -18.18 -47.79
C SER A 4 30.85 -16.85 -47.01
N GLY A 5 30.01 -16.61 -46.00
CA GLY A 5 29.34 -17.55 -45.09
C GLY A 5 30.33 -18.03 -44.04
N ASP A 6 30.52 -17.22 -42.98
CA ASP A 6 30.91 -17.60 -41.60
C ASP A 6 31.66 -16.45 -40.91
N SER A 7 30.95 -15.60 -40.14
CA SER A 7 31.57 -14.90 -38.99
C SER A 7 30.58 -14.18 -38.04
N ILE A 8 29.27 -14.19 -38.27
CA ILE A 8 28.33 -13.41 -37.43
C ILE A 8 27.32 -14.29 -36.65
N SER A 9 27.39 -15.62 -36.78
CA SER A 9 26.48 -16.55 -36.07
C SER A 9 27.00 -17.08 -34.71
N SER A 10 28.23 -16.72 -34.32
CA SER A 10 28.95 -17.34 -33.20
C SER A 10 28.99 -16.54 -31.89
N THR A 11 28.54 -15.28 -31.85
CA THR A 11 28.61 -14.45 -30.62
C THR A 11 27.25 -14.27 -29.91
N THR A 12 26.14 -14.71 -30.53
CA THR A 12 24.79 -14.60 -29.93
C THR A 12 24.33 -15.90 -29.24
N ARG A 13 25.20 -16.92 -29.13
CA ARG A 13 24.82 -18.27 -28.66
C ARG A 13 25.41 -18.71 -27.31
N CYS A 14 26.13 -17.85 -26.57
CA CYS A 14 26.87 -18.27 -25.36
C CYS A 14 26.44 -17.66 -24.01
N ILE A 15 25.26 -17.05 -23.89
CA ILE A 15 24.67 -16.76 -22.56
C ILE A 15 23.22 -17.27 -22.54
N ALA A 16 23.08 -18.55 -22.89
CA ALA A 16 21.89 -19.36 -22.69
C ALA A 16 22.28 -20.61 -21.91
N THR A 17 22.72 -20.41 -20.67
CA THR A 17 23.06 -21.51 -19.75
C THR A 17 22.16 -21.44 -18.53
N ASN A 18 21.01 -22.10 -18.70
CA ASN A 18 20.49 -23.11 -17.80
C ASN A 18 20.45 -22.78 -16.29
N THR A 19 19.35 -22.19 -15.85
CA THR A 19 18.74 -22.50 -14.54
C THR A 19 17.23 -22.67 -14.77
N ARG A 20 16.85 -23.81 -15.36
CA ARG A 20 15.47 -24.27 -15.39
C ARG A 20 15.11 -24.70 -13.95
N ILE A 21 14.74 -23.73 -13.11
CA ILE A 21 14.21 -23.98 -11.77
C ILE A 21 12.82 -24.61 -11.95
N ASP A 22 12.71 -25.85 -11.50
CA ASP A 22 11.59 -26.73 -11.75
C ASP A 22 10.28 -26.19 -11.10
N LYS A 23 9.26 -25.93 -11.93
CA LYS A 23 7.96 -25.37 -11.49
C LYS A 23 7.15 -26.34 -10.62
N THR A 24 7.51 -27.63 -10.63
CA THR A 24 6.87 -28.70 -9.86
C THR A 24 7.28 -28.70 -8.39
N SER A 25 8.54 -28.40 -8.08
CA SER A 25 9.05 -28.35 -6.70
C SER A 25 8.54 -27.12 -5.92
N ILE A 26 8.33 -25.99 -6.59
CA ILE A 26 7.76 -24.78 -5.96
C ILE A 26 6.24 -24.94 -5.75
N LYS A 27 5.53 -25.61 -6.65
CA LYS A 27 4.11 -25.92 -6.44
C LYS A 27 3.89 -26.93 -5.30
N ALA A 28 4.79 -27.88 -5.09
CA ALA A 28 4.75 -28.78 -3.93
C ALA A 28 5.06 -28.05 -2.61
N LEU A 29 5.96 -27.06 -2.63
CA LEU A 29 6.30 -26.24 -1.46
C LEU A 29 5.21 -25.19 -1.14
N VAL A 30 4.43 -24.76 -2.13
CA VAL A 30 3.29 -23.85 -1.97
C VAL A 30 1.97 -24.60 -1.70
N SER A 31 1.76 -25.80 -2.24
CA SER A 31 0.58 -26.62 -1.92
C SER A 31 0.66 -27.27 -0.54
N GLY A 32 1.86 -27.40 0.03
CA GLY A 32 2.06 -27.77 1.44
C GLY A 32 1.81 -26.62 2.42
N ALA A 33 1.73 -25.37 1.95
CA ALA A 33 1.58 -24.17 2.78
C ALA A 33 0.17 -23.52 2.71
N LEU A 34 -0.74 -24.10 1.93
CA LEU A 34 -2.10 -23.59 1.69
C LEU A 34 -3.14 -24.68 1.95
N PHE A 35 -3.25 -25.11 3.21
CA PHE A 35 -4.50 -25.64 3.77
C PHE A 35 -4.57 -25.24 5.25
N PRO A 36 -5.73 -24.75 5.75
CA PRO A 36 -5.86 -24.31 7.14
C PRO A 36 -5.90 -25.53 8.06
N CYS A 37 -4.74 -25.94 8.56
CA CYS A 37 -4.61 -26.91 9.65
C CYS A 37 -3.59 -26.36 10.66
N PRO A 38 -4.05 -25.48 11.57
CA PRO A 38 -3.78 -25.79 12.98
C PRO A 38 -4.92 -25.39 13.93
N VAL A 39 -6.10 -25.01 13.43
CA VAL A 39 -7.28 -24.71 14.28
C VAL A 39 -7.95 -25.99 14.81
N TYR A 40 -7.66 -27.15 14.22
CA TYR A 40 -8.21 -28.44 14.67
C TYR A 40 -7.33 -29.15 15.72
N GLU A 41 -6.01 -29.00 15.68
CA GLU A 41 -5.09 -29.65 16.64
C GLU A 41 -5.00 -28.92 17.99
N THR A 42 -5.19 -27.60 18.02
CA THR A 42 -5.23 -26.85 19.29
C THR A 42 -6.55 -27.04 20.06
N GLY A 43 -7.63 -27.44 19.38
CA GLY A 43 -8.88 -27.87 20.03
C GLY A 43 -8.78 -29.25 20.70
N LEU A 44 -7.94 -30.15 20.17
CA LEU A 44 -7.75 -31.49 20.71
C LEU A 44 -6.83 -31.52 21.95
N LEU A 45 -5.84 -30.62 22.01
CA LEU A 45 -4.94 -30.47 23.15
C LEU A 45 -5.59 -29.83 24.39
N MET A 46 -6.71 -29.11 24.23
CA MET A 46 -7.52 -28.60 25.35
C MET A 46 -8.42 -29.67 26.00
N LEU A 47 -8.51 -30.87 25.41
CA LEU A 47 -9.29 -32.00 25.93
C LEU A 47 -8.47 -32.99 26.79
N HIS A 48 -7.16 -32.77 26.96
CA HIS A 48 -6.30 -33.60 27.82
C HIS A 48 -5.38 -32.75 28.71
N GLY A 49 -5.72 -32.68 30.00
CA GLY A 49 -4.74 -32.81 31.10
C GLY A 49 -3.89 -31.60 31.52
N SER A 50 -4.43 -30.84 32.48
CA SER A 50 -3.84 -30.41 33.77
C SER A 50 -2.46 -29.73 33.89
N SER A 51 -2.51 -28.54 34.52
CA SER A 51 -1.67 -27.99 35.61
C SER A 51 -0.16 -27.76 35.41
N THR A 52 0.28 -26.49 35.43
CA THR A 52 1.02 -25.84 36.56
C THR A 52 1.54 -24.44 36.19
N GLU A 53 1.71 -23.61 37.22
CA GLU A 53 2.09 -22.18 37.21
C GLU A 53 3.58 -21.91 36.93
N SER A 54 3.91 -20.71 36.43
CA SER A 54 4.85 -19.72 37.03
C SER A 54 5.73 -18.94 36.03
N ALA A 55 5.69 -17.62 36.24
CA ALA A 55 6.67 -16.52 36.05
C ALA A 55 7.83 -16.58 35.02
N TYR A 56 7.91 -15.47 34.26
CA TYR A 56 9.12 -14.81 33.72
C TYR A 56 10.33 -15.66 33.33
N GLY A 57 10.49 -15.87 32.01
CA GLY A 57 11.79 -16.22 31.42
C GLY A 57 11.70 -17.27 30.31
N SER A 58 11.24 -16.88 29.12
CA SER A 58 11.67 -17.56 27.89
C SER A 58 11.40 -16.65 26.69
N LEU A 59 12.46 -16.02 26.21
CA LEU A 59 12.55 -15.31 24.93
C LEU A 59 12.57 -16.34 23.78
N GLY A 60 11.50 -17.13 23.69
CA GLY A 60 11.38 -18.28 22.78
C GLY A 60 9.97 -18.87 22.73
N GLY A 61 8.95 -18.04 22.95
CA GLY A 61 7.55 -18.46 22.97
C GLY A 61 6.84 -18.45 21.60
N PRO A 62 5.59 -18.94 21.56
CA PRO A 62 4.71 -18.92 20.37
C PRO A 62 4.50 -17.51 19.79
N SER A 63 4.86 -16.46 20.52
CA SER A 63 4.92 -15.06 20.07
C SER A 63 5.96 -14.80 18.97
N LEU A 64 7.11 -15.49 18.98
CA LEU A 64 8.13 -15.36 17.91
C LEU A 64 7.69 -16.09 16.63
N TRP A 65 7.01 -17.22 16.78
CA TRP A 65 6.39 -17.97 15.68
C TRP A 65 5.18 -17.23 15.09
N LEU A 66 4.38 -16.58 15.93
CA LEU A 66 3.34 -15.65 15.49
C LEU A 66 3.94 -14.42 14.80
N LEU A 67 5.06 -13.88 15.28
CA LEU A 67 5.81 -12.82 14.59
C LEU A 67 6.32 -13.27 13.21
N CYS A 68 6.87 -14.48 13.09
CA CYS A 68 7.36 -14.98 11.81
C CYS A 68 6.21 -15.29 10.83
N THR A 69 5.09 -15.82 11.32
CA THR A 69 3.92 -16.12 10.48
C THR A 69 3.10 -14.88 10.14
N THR A 70 3.03 -13.88 11.01
CA THR A 70 2.41 -12.58 10.72
C THR A 70 3.32 -11.66 9.93
N ALA A 71 4.65 -11.72 10.09
CA ALA A 71 5.59 -11.01 9.22
C ALA A 71 5.71 -11.67 7.86
N ALA A 72 5.71 -13.01 7.77
CA ALA A 72 5.63 -13.73 6.50
C ALA A 72 4.25 -13.55 5.85
N GLY A 73 3.18 -13.52 6.64
CA GLY A 73 1.83 -13.23 6.18
C GLY A 73 1.67 -11.78 5.72
N ALA A 74 2.25 -10.81 6.42
CA ALA A 74 2.29 -9.41 6.01
C ALA A 74 3.22 -9.20 4.82
N ALA A 75 4.33 -9.94 4.70
CA ALA A 75 5.21 -9.91 3.54
C ALA A 75 4.58 -10.61 2.31
N ALA A 76 3.80 -11.68 2.51
CA ALA A 76 3.06 -12.38 1.47
C ALA A 76 1.82 -11.59 1.04
N LEU A 77 1.08 -11.01 1.98
CA LEU A 77 0.00 -10.06 1.72
C LEU A 77 0.56 -8.79 1.10
N PHE A 78 1.75 -8.33 1.48
CA PHE A 78 2.45 -7.23 0.82
C PHE A 78 2.82 -7.61 -0.62
N TRP A 79 3.30 -8.84 -0.84
CA TRP A 79 3.64 -9.38 -2.16
C TRP A 79 2.40 -9.56 -3.05
N GLU A 80 1.25 -9.93 -2.48
CA GLU A 80 -0.04 -10.04 -3.16
C GLU A 80 -0.80 -8.71 -3.31
N THR A 81 -0.73 -7.79 -2.34
CA THR A 81 -1.45 -6.50 -2.40
C THR A 81 -0.68 -5.47 -3.21
N THR A 82 0.66 -5.48 -3.19
CA THR A 82 1.48 -4.64 -4.07
C THR A 82 1.46 -5.16 -5.51
N PHE A 83 1.18 -6.45 -5.71
CA PHE A 83 1.09 -7.09 -7.01
C PHE A 83 -0.03 -8.13 -7.00
N PRO A 84 -1.30 -7.72 -7.15
CA PRO A 84 -2.39 -8.68 -7.23
C PRO A 84 -2.11 -9.65 -8.37
N ASP A 85 -2.05 -10.95 -8.05
CA ASP A 85 -2.05 -12.01 -9.04
C ASP A 85 -3.46 -12.05 -9.63
N SER A 86 -3.69 -11.15 -10.59
CA SER A 86 -4.87 -11.22 -11.45
C SER A 86 -4.82 -12.57 -12.17
N ASN A 87 -5.59 -13.52 -11.66
CA ASN A 87 -5.98 -14.72 -12.40
C ASN A 87 -6.94 -14.29 -13.51
N GLY A 88 -6.38 -13.65 -14.54
CA GLY A 88 -7.08 -13.10 -15.67
C GLY A 88 -6.11 -12.72 -16.79
N ALA A 89 -5.97 -13.64 -17.75
CA ALA A 89 -5.37 -13.48 -19.07
C ALA A 89 -3.86 -13.15 -19.16
N SER A 90 -3.18 -13.90 -20.04
CA SER A 90 -1.75 -13.86 -20.40
C SER A 90 -1.08 -12.49 -20.56
N ASN A 91 -1.86 -11.40 -20.70
CA ASN A 91 -1.36 -10.04 -20.95
C ASN A 91 -1.11 -9.24 -19.65
N GLY A 92 -1.76 -9.59 -18.53
CA GLY A 92 -1.57 -8.92 -17.25
C GLY A 92 -0.23 -9.25 -16.58
N LYS A 93 0.16 -10.53 -16.62
CA LYS A 93 1.40 -11.02 -16.00
C LYS A 93 2.66 -10.41 -16.61
N GLU A 94 2.66 -10.13 -17.92
CA GLU A 94 3.78 -9.49 -18.61
C GLU A 94 3.94 -8.00 -18.21
N LYS A 95 2.82 -7.28 -18.04
CA LYS A 95 2.83 -5.88 -17.57
C LYS A 95 3.34 -5.78 -16.13
N THR A 96 2.91 -6.68 -15.25
CA THR A 96 3.36 -6.75 -13.85
C THR A 96 4.85 -7.08 -13.75
N GLN A 97 5.34 -8.00 -14.59
CA GLN A 97 6.76 -8.34 -14.63
C GLN A 97 7.63 -7.16 -15.11
N LYS A 98 7.18 -6.43 -16.15
CA LYS A 98 7.88 -5.22 -16.62
C LYS A 98 7.91 -4.12 -15.55
N ALA A 99 6.81 -3.92 -14.83
CA ALA A 99 6.76 -2.95 -13.73
C ALA A 99 7.74 -3.30 -12.59
N ARG A 100 7.84 -4.59 -12.22
CA ARG A 100 8.80 -5.07 -11.21
C ARG A 100 10.25 -4.82 -11.61
N VAL A 101 10.61 -5.12 -12.86
CA VAL A 101 11.96 -4.89 -13.38
C VAL A 101 12.29 -3.39 -13.40
N LEU A 102 11.34 -2.54 -13.82
CA LEU A 102 11.51 -1.09 -13.80
C LEU A 102 11.70 -0.55 -12.38
N PHE A 103 10.92 -1.02 -11.42
CA PHE A 103 11.03 -0.62 -10.02
C PHE A 103 12.37 -1.05 -9.41
N MET A 104 12.81 -2.28 -9.67
CA MET A 104 14.13 -2.75 -9.23
C MET A 104 15.26 -1.92 -9.83
N ARG A 105 15.13 -1.52 -11.11
CA ARG A 105 16.11 -0.64 -11.76
C ARG A 105 16.17 0.73 -11.10
N VAL A 106 15.03 1.28 -10.68
CA VAL A 106 14.97 2.53 -9.92
C VAL A 106 15.62 2.40 -8.54
N LEU A 107 15.35 1.31 -7.81
CA LEU A 107 15.98 1.08 -6.50
C LEU A 107 17.50 0.93 -6.58
N ILE A 108 18.01 0.28 -7.63
CA ILE A 108 19.46 0.19 -7.88
C ILE A 108 20.05 1.58 -8.11
N PHE A 109 19.31 2.48 -8.77
CA PHE A 109 19.72 3.85 -9.01
C PHE A 109 19.74 4.71 -7.73
N CYS A 110 19.00 4.31 -6.68
CA CYS A 110 19.05 4.94 -5.35
C CYS A 110 20.26 4.51 -4.50
N ARG A 111 21.09 3.54 -4.94
CA ARG A 111 22.27 3.07 -4.17
C ARG A 111 23.23 4.14 -3.65
N PRO A 112 23.58 5.19 -4.39
CA PRO A 112 24.60 6.14 -3.92
C PRO A 112 24.12 7.03 -2.78
N ASP A 113 22.80 7.14 -2.53
CA ASP A 113 22.22 7.90 -1.40
C ASP A 113 21.72 6.96 -0.28
N THR A 114 22.27 5.74 -0.19
CA THR A 114 21.85 4.71 0.78
C THR A 114 22.02 5.13 2.24
N LEU A 115 23.06 5.90 2.56
CA LEU A 115 23.25 6.39 3.94
C LEU A 115 22.08 7.27 4.39
N LEU A 116 21.66 8.22 3.54
CA LEU A 116 20.56 9.13 3.84
C LEU A 116 19.22 8.36 3.96
N LEU A 117 19.02 7.36 3.10
CA LEU A 117 17.85 6.46 3.17
C LEU A 117 17.84 5.57 4.42
N ILE A 118 18.98 5.04 4.85
CA ILE A 118 19.09 4.23 6.08
C ILE A 118 18.78 5.10 7.30
N VAL A 119 19.32 6.32 7.37
CA VAL A 119 19.02 7.25 8.46
C VAL A 119 17.53 7.62 8.46
N ALA A 120 16.94 7.89 7.29
CA ALA A 120 15.51 8.15 7.16
C ALA A 120 14.65 6.96 7.62
N PHE A 121 15.09 5.73 7.34
CA PHE A 121 14.42 4.51 7.76
C PHE A 121 14.48 4.29 9.28
N ILE A 122 15.61 4.61 9.92
CA ILE A 122 15.76 4.55 11.37
C ILE A 122 14.81 5.55 12.04
N PHE A 123 14.78 6.81 11.57
CA PHE A 123 13.84 7.81 12.08
C PHE A 123 12.38 7.45 11.77
N LEU A 124 12.09 6.81 10.64
CA LEU A 124 10.76 6.30 10.32
C LEU A 124 10.32 5.24 11.35
N SER A 125 11.18 4.26 11.61
CA SER A 125 10.90 3.18 12.56
C SER A 125 10.70 3.73 13.97
N LEU A 126 11.59 4.63 14.40
CA LEU A 126 11.48 5.30 15.70
C LEU A 126 10.20 6.13 15.82
N ALA A 127 9.82 6.86 14.75
CA ALA A 127 8.59 7.65 14.74
C ALA A 127 7.35 6.75 14.93
N VAL A 128 7.30 5.63 14.20
CA VAL A 128 6.19 4.67 14.28
C VAL A 128 6.14 4.02 15.66
N LEU A 129 7.28 3.63 16.24
CA LEU A 129 7.33 3.10 17.61
C LEU A 129 6.80 4.11 18.62
N CYS A 130 7.23 5.37 18.56
CA CYS A 130 6.72 6.41 19.44
C CYS A 130 5.22 6.65 19.25
N GLU A 131 4.72 6.68 18.00
CA GLU A 131 3.27 6.77 17.72
C GLU A 131 2.48 5.61 18.36
N MET A 132 3.02 4.39 18.32
CA MET A 132 2.37 3.20 18.90
C MET A 132 2.23 3.25 20.41
N PHE A 133 3.14 3.92 21.12
CA PHE A 133 3.05 4.03 22.58
C PHE A 133 1.95 5.01 23.04
N ILE A 134 1.50 5.94 22.18
CA ILE A 134 0.51 6.95 22.55
C ILE A 134 -0.82 6.32 23.00
N PRO A 135 -1.46 5.39 22.25
CA PRO A 135 -2.66 4.71 22.71
C PRO A 135 -2.46 3.83 23.95
N PHE A 136 -1.28 3.21 24.11
CA PHE A 136 -0.95 2.38 25.27
C PHE A 136 -0.94 3.20 26.57
N TYR A 137 -0.23 4.34 26.55
CA TYR A 137 -0.18 5.23 27.71
C TYR A 137 -1.53 5.89 27.98
N THR A 138 -2.31 6.20 26.94
CA THR A 138 -3.68 6.70 27.10
C THR A 138 -4.55 5.71 27.89
N GLY A 139 -4.47 4.41 27.59
CA GLY A 139 -5.18 3.39 28.36
C GLY A 139 -4.66 3.23 29.79
N LYS A 140 -3.34 3.30 29.98
CA LYS A 140 -2.74 3.28 31.33
C LYS A 140 -3.19 4.44 32.20
N VAL A 141 -3.30 5.65 31.64
CA VAL A 141 -3.84 6.81 32.33
C VAL A 141 -5.28 6.55 32.78
N ILE A 142 -6.12 5.99 31.90
CA ILE A 142 -7.52 5.66 32.23
C ILE A 142 -7.61 4.60 33.34
N ASP A 143 -6.72 3.60 33.33
CA ASP A 143 -6.68 2.56 34.36
C ASP A 143 -6.29 3.13 35.74
N ILE A 144 -5.31 4.04 35.80
CA ILE A 144 -4.89 4.74 37.02
C ILE A 144 -6.01 5.65 37.55
N LEU A 145 -6.78 6.28 36.66
CA LEU A 145 -7.95 7.10 37.04
C LEU A 145 -9.10 6.26 37.61
N GLY A 146 -9.28 5.04 37.10
CA GLY A 146 -10.36 4.15 37.53
C GLY A 146 -10.07 3.35 38.81
N THR A 147 -8.81 3.27 39.24
CA THR A 147 -8.37 2.51 40.43
C THR A 147 -7.87 3.43 41.55
N GLN A 148 -7.24 2.88 42.59
CA GLN A 148 -6.71 3.66 43.72
C GLN A 148 -5.72 4.72 43.23
N TYR A 149 -6.14 5.98 43.31
CA TYR A 149 -5.47 7.09 42.68
C TYR A 149 -4.11 7.40 43.34
N LYS A 150 -3.03 7.25 42.57
CA LYS A 150 -1.66 7.59 42.96
C LYS A 150 -1.14 8.74 42.10
N TRP A 151 -0.91 9.89 42.71
CA TRP A 151 -0.43 11.10 42.04
C TRP A 151 0.90 10.90 41.30
N ASN A 152 1.84 10.15 41.87
CA ASN A 152 3.16 9.94 41.27
C ASN A 152 3.06 9.10 39.97
N ASP A 153 2.35 7.97 40.01
CA ASP A 153 2.19 7.10 38.84
C ASP A 153 1.45 7.81 37.70
N PHE A 154 0.46 8.64 38.04
CA PHE A 154 -0.27 9.47 37.09
C PHE A 154 0.64 10.49 36.39
N LEU A 155 1.41 11.28 37.17
CA LEU A 155 2.33 12.27 36.61
C LEU A 155 3.42 11.64 35.74
N THR A 156 4.02 10.53 36.17
CA THR A 156 5.02 9.81 35.37
C THR A 156 4.43 9.33 34.04
N THR A 157 3.21 8.80 34.05
CA THR A 157 2.53 8.32 32.84
C THR A 157 2.24 9.46 31.86
N ILE A 158 1.81 10.62 32.34
CA ILE A 158 1.56 11.81 31.50
C ILE A 158 2.86 12.38 30.93
N ILE A 159 3.91 12.50 31.75
CA ILE A 159 5.21 13.01 31.30
C ILE A 159 5.79 12.09 30.22
N LEU A 160 5.70 10.77 30.40
CA LEU A 160 6.12 9.79 29.39
C LEU A 160 5.29 9.92 28.11
N MET A 161 3.96 10.04 28.21
CA MET A 161 3.10 10.26 27.04
C MET A 161 3.48 11.53 26.27
N GLY A 162 3.73 12.64 26.98
CA GLY A 162 4.19 13.89 26.38
C GLY A 162 5.55 13.74 25.70
N LEU A 163 6.49 13.04 26.34
CA LEU A 163 7.82 12.78 25.79
C LEU A 163 7.76 11.92 24.50
N TYR A 164 6.94 10.86 24.49
CA TYR A 164 6.72 10.04 23.30
C TYR A 164 6.05 10.84 22.16
N SER A 165 5.08 11.71 22.48
CA SER A 165 4.43 12.57 21.48
C SER A 165 5.36 13.64 20.89
N LEU A 166 6.26 14.19 21.70
CA LEU A 166 7.29 15.11 21.23
C LEU A 166 8.34 14.37 20.38
N GLY A 167 8.76 13.19 20.83
CA GLY A 167 9.68 12.33 20.11
C GLY A 167 9.13 11.87 18.76
N SER A 168 7.85 11.48 18.70
CA SER A 168 7.21 11.10 17.44
C SER A 168 7.14 12.28 16.46
N SER A 169 6.79 13.47 16.94
CA SER A 169 6.69 14.68 16.11
C SER A 169 8.05 15.10 15.56
N LEU A 170 9.09 15.09 16.39
CA LEU A 170 10.46 15.38 15.96
C LEU A 170 10.95 14.35 14.95
N SER A 171 10.77 13.06 15.25
CA SER A 171 11.18 11.97 14.36
C SER A 171 10.41 12.00 13.03
N ALA A 172 9.13 12.38 13.05
CA ALA A 172 8.31 12.55 11.86
C ALA A 172 8.77 13.73 10.99
N GLY A 173 9.20 14.84 11.60
CA GLY A 173 9.81 15.97 10.91
C GLY A 173 11.15 15.58 10.27
N CYS A 174 12.05 14.96 11.06
CA CYS A 174 13.37 14.53 10.61
C CYS A 174 13.29 13.55 9.42
N ARG A 175 12.46 12.49 9.52
CA ARG A 175 12.28 11.56 8.39
C ARG A 175 11.74 12.28 7.15
N GLY A 176 10.81 13.22 7.30
CA GLY A 176 10.20 13.95 6.19
C GLY A 176 11.23 14.81 5.45
N GLY A 177 12.07 15.54 6.19
CA GLY A 177 13.18 16.31 5.64
C GLY A 177 14.21 15.43 4.94
N LEU A 178 14.63 14.34 5.57
CA LEU A 178 15.59 13.39 4.99
C LEU A 178 15.07 12.77 3.69
N PHE A 179 13.81 12.31 3.66
CA PHE A 179 13.21 11.78 2.44
C PHE A 179 13.14 12.83 1.32
N MET A 180 12.80 14.08 1.63
CA MET A 180 12.79 15.17 0.63
C MET A 180 14.19 15.43 0.06
N CYS A 181 15.23 15.46 0.90
CA CYS A 181 16.61 15.59 0.44
C CYS A 181 17.02 14.42 -0.47
N ALA A 182 16.72 13.17 -0.08
CA ALA A 182 16.98 12.00 -0.90
C ALA A 182 16.29 12.08 -2.27
N ILE A 183 15.02 12.52 -2.30
CA ILE A 183 14.23 12.66 -3.54
C ILE A 183 14.87 13.68 -4.48
N ASN A 184 15.33 14.81 -3.95
CA ASN A 184 15.93 15.86 -4.76
C ASN A 184 17.27 15.40 -5.36
N SER A 185 18.12 14.75 -4.57
CA SER A 185 19.37 14.16 -5.05
C SER A 185 19.12 13.11 -6.14
N PHE A 186 18.17 12.20 -5.91
CA PHE A 186 17.77 11.18 -6.87
C PHE A 186 17.26 11.79 -8.19
N THR A 187 16.37 12.78 -8.10
CA THR A 187 15.80 13.46 -9.28
C THR A 187 16.88 14.19 -10.07
N CYS A 188 17.83 14.84 -9.38
CA CYS A 188 18.96 15.50 -10.02
C CYS A 188 19.84 14.51 -10.81
N ARG A 189 20.20 13.38 -10.19
CA ARG A 189 20.99 12.31 -10.85
C ARG A 189 20.30 11.79 -12.11
N ILE A 190 18.99 11.51 -12.05
CA ILE A 190 18.21 11.08 -13.23
C ILE A 190 18.26 12.13 -14.34
N LYS A 191 18.08 13.41 -14.01
CA LYS A 191 18.10 14.48 -15.01
C LYS A 191 19.46 14.61 -15.69
N VAL A 192 20.55 14.47 -14.94
CA VAL A 192 21.93 14.51 -15.48
C VAL A 192 22.19 13.34 -16.42
N GLU A 193 21.82 12.12 -16.02
CA GLU A 193 22.03 10.92 -16.85
C GLU A 193 21.15 10.93 -18.10
N LEU A 194 19.89 11.34 -17.96
CA LEU A 194 18.98 11.49 -19.10
C LEU A 194 19.47 12.56 -20.08
N PHE A 195 19.98 13.68 -19.58
CA PHE A 195 20.58 14.70 -20.42
C PHE A 195 21.85 14.19 -21.12
N GLY A 196 22.70 13.46 -20.43
CA GLY A 196 23.90 12.83 -21.02
C GLY A 196 23.56 11.80 -22.10
N ALA A 197 22.48 11.04 -21.95
CA ALA A 197 21.97 10.14 -22.97
C ALA A 197 21.38 10.89 -24.17
N LEU A 198 20.63 11.98 -23.93
CA LEU A 198 20.08 12.84 -24.98
C LEU A 198 21.17 13.44 -25.87
N VAL A 199 22.26 13.93 -25.29
CA VAL A 199 23.38 14.53 -26.06
C VAL A 199 24.09 13.52 -26.96
N LYS A 200 24.05 12.22 -26.62
CA LYS A 200 24.66 11.14 -27.43
C LYS A 200 23.71 10.58 -28.49
N GLN A 201 22.48 11.05 -28.55
CA GLN A 201 21.45 10.53 -29.44
C GLN A 201 21.65 11.04 -30.88
N GLU A 202 21.28 10.23 -31.87
CA GLU A 202 21.34 10.61 -33.28
C GLU A 202 20.46 11.82 -33.61
N ILE A 203 20.88 12.61 -34.61
CA ILE A 203 20.19 13.83 -35.02
C ILE A 203 18.76 13.53 -35.51
N GLY A 204 18.54 12.38 -36.16
CA GLY A 204 17.21 11.96 -36.64
C GLY A 204 16.14 11.84 -35.53
N PHE A 205 16.55 11.61 -34.28
CA PHE A 205 15.64 11.65 -33.14
C PHE A 205 15.08 13.06 -32.89
N PHE A 206 15.93 14.08 -33.02
CA PHE A 206 15.57 15.49 -32.79
C PHE A 206 14.78 16.10 -33.94
N GLU A 207 14.87 15.52 -35.15
CA GLU A 207 14.02 15.92 -36.28
C GLU A 207 12.58 15.39 -36.15
N THR A 208 12.40 14.27 -35.44
CA THR A 208 11.09 13.62 -35.26
C THR A 208 10.30 14.20 -34.08
N ILE A 209 10.98 14.62 -33.01
CA ILE A 209 10.33 15.04 -31.75
C ILE A 209 10.51 16.54 -31.51
N LYS A 210 9.42 17.24 -31.16
CA LYS A 210 9.46 18.66 -30.81
C LYS A 210 10.36 18.89 -29.59
N THR A 211 11.23 19.90 -29.66
CA THR A 211 12.13 20.29 -28.55
C THR A 211 11.37 20.52 -27.24
N GLY A 212 10.18 21.14 -27.31
CA GLY A 212 9.33 21.39 -26.13
C GLY A 212 8.85 20.11 -25.42
N ASP A 213 8.60 19.03 -26.16
CA ASP A 213 8.19 17.74 -25.56
C ASP A 213 9.37 17.09 -24.84
N ILE A 214 10.57 17.19 -25.39
CA ILE A 214 11.80 16.67 -24.76
C ILE A 214 12.08 17.42 -23.45
N THR A 215 12.02 18.75 -23.45
CA THR A 215 12.24 19.57 -22.24
C THR A 215 11.16 19.31 -21.19
N SER A 216 9.90 19.17 -21.61
CA SER A 216 8.79 18.85 -20.71
C SER A 216 8.98 17.49 -20.04
N ARG A 217 9.34 16.44 -20.80
CA ARG A 217 9.62 15.10 -20.25
C ARG A 217 10.83 15.11 -19.32
N LEU A 218 11.91 15.79 -19.72
CA LEU A 218 13.14 15.92 -18.93
C LEU A 218 12.88 16.62 -17.58
N SER A 219 12.00 17.61 -17.52
CA SER A 219 11.73 18.35 -16.29
C SER A 219 10.57 17.75 -15.48
N THR A 220 9.41 17.58 -16.11
CA THR A 220 8.15 17.22 -15.46
C THR A 220 8.07 15.73 -15.15
N ASP A 221 8.32 14.88 -16.13
CA ASP A 221 8.11 13.44 -15.97
C ASP A 221 9.15 12.82 -15.05
N THR A 222 10.41 13.27 -15.14
CA THR A 222 11.46 12.85 -14.20
C THR A 222 11.14 13.23 -12.75
N THR A 223 10.63 14.44 -12.53
CA THR A 223 10.26 14.92 -11.19
C THR A 223 9.04 14.17 -10.66
N LYS A 224 8.02 13.95 -11.50
CA LYS A 224 6.84 13.16 -11.13
C LYS A 224 7.22 11.72 -10.79
N MET A 225 8.03 11.08 -11.63
CA MET A 225 8.51 9.72 -11.42
C MET A 225 9.29 9.60 -10.10
N GLY A 226 10.25 10.50 -9.86
CA GLY A 226 11.05 10.48 -8.63
C GLY A 226 10.22 10.68 -7.36
N ARG A 227 9.28 11.63 -7.39
CA ARG A 227 8.35 11.85 -6.26
C ARG A 227 7.42 10.66 -6.06
N ALA A 228 6.85 10.10 -7.12
CA ALA A 228 5.93 8.97 -7.03
C ALA A 228 6.60 7.74 -6.41
N VAL A 229 7.81 7.38 -6.88
CA VAL A 229 8.52 6.22 -6.34
C VAL A 229 8.85 6.42 -4.86
N ALA A 230 9.40 7.57 -4.49
CA ALA A 230 9.80 7.79 -3.10
C ALA A 230 8.62 7.92 -2.14
N LEU A 231 7.52 8.56 -2.57
CA LEU A 231 6.30 8.62 -1.78
C LEU A 231 5.72 7.22 -1.58
N ASN A 232 5.61 6.43 -2.64
CA ASN A 232 5.10 5.07 -2.56
C ASN A 232 5.97 4.21 -1.63
N VAL A 233 7.30 4.25 -1.78
CA VAL A 233 8.22 3.49 -0.89
C VAL A 233 8.08 3.93 0.56
N ASN A 234 8.04 5.23 0.84
CA ASN A 234 7.91 5.74 2.21
C ASN A 234 6.56 5.36 2.85
N VAL A 235 5.46 5.56 2.13
CA VAL A 235 4.11 5.22 2.60
C VAL A 235 4.00 3.72 2.85
N LEU A 236 4.47 2.90 1.92
CA LEU A 236 4.48 1.45 2.01
C LEU A 236 5.29 0.98 3.22
N LEU A 237 6.50 1.48 3.39
CA LEU A 237 7.39 1.08 4.47
C LEU A 237 6.84 1.49 5.84
N ARG A 238 6.27 2.70 5.92
CA ARG A 238 5.56 3.18 7.11
C ARG A 238 4.37 2.27 7.44
N THR A 239 3.55 1.98 6.44
CA THR A 239 2.32 1.20 6.59
C THR A 239 2.65 -0.22 7.05
N LEU A 240 3.70 -0.84 6.49
CA LEU A 240 4.17 -2.17 6.91
C LEU A 240 4.64 -2.18 8.36
N ILE A 241 5.57 -1.29 8.74
CA ILE A 241 6.07 -1.23 10.12
C ILE A 241 4.92 -0.95 11.09
N LYS A 242 4.04 -0.01 10.74
CA LYS A 242 2.90 0.39 11.57
C LYS A 242 1.90 -0.75 11.75
N THR A 243 1.54 -1.43 10.67
CA THR A 243 0.62 -2.58 10.69
C THR A 243 1.18 -3.73 11.54
N VAL A 244 2.44 -4.11 11.33
CA VAL A 244 3.06 -5.23 12.06
C VAL A 244 3.20 -4.90 13.55
N GLY A 245 3.67 -3.70 13.90
CA GLY A 245 3.83 -3.33 15.31
C GLY A 245 2.49 -3.15 16.04
N MET A 246 1.45 -2.66 15.36
CA MET A 246 0.11 -2.53 15.95
C MET A 246 -0.50 -3.90 16.19
N LEU A 247 -0.40 -4.81 15.22
CA LEU A 247 -0.87 -6.18 15.36
C LEU A 247 -0.16 -6.89 16.53
N TRP A 248 1.15 -6.69 16.67
CA TRP A 248 1.94 -7.26 17.78
C TRP A 248 1.48 -6.73 19.15
N LEU A 249 1.26 -5.42 19.27
CA LEU A 249 0.75 -4.81 20.51
C LEU A 249 -0.67 -5.29 20.83
N MET A 250 -1.57 -5.31 19.85
CA MET A 250 -2.95 -5.77 20.04
C MET A 250 -2.99 -7.24 20.48
N MET A 251 -2.14 -8.10 19.89
CA MET A 251 -2.02 -9.49 20.28
C MET A 251 -1.49 -9.65 21.71
N SER A 252 -0.57 -8.77 22.13
CA SER A 252 -0.01 -8.74 23.49
C SER A 252 -1.04 -8.28 24.53
N LEU A 253 -1.98 -7.40 24.17
CA LEU A 253 -3.07 -6.97 25.06
C LEU A 253 -4.12 -8.07 25.25
N SER A 254 -4.67 -8.60 24.16
CA SER A 254 -5.62 -9.71 24.20
C SER A 254 -5.74 -10.40 22.85
N TRP A 255 -5.33 -11.66 22.80
CA TRP A 255 -5.41 -12.48 21.59
C TRP A 255 -6.86 -12.68 21.10
N LYS A 256 -7.84 -12.71 22.03
CA LYS A 256 -9.25 -12.99 21.70
C LYS A 256 -9.91 -11.85 20.92
N LEU A 257 -9.68 -10.60 21.34
CA LEU A 257 -10.23 -9.43 20.63
C LEU A 257 -9.48 -9.19 19.32
N THR A 258 -8.18 -9.50 19.27
CA THR A 258 -7.39 -9.43 18.04
C THR A 258 -7.90 -10.42 16.99
N LEU A 259 -8.34 -11.61 17.38
CA LEU A 259 -8.91 -12.59 16.45
C LEU A 259 -10.25 -12.12 15.84
N LEU A 260 -11.04 -11.38 16.61
CA LEU A 260 -12.27 -10.74 16.13
C LEU A 260 -11.96 -9.68 15.06
N MET A 261 -10.95 -8.84 15.29
CA MET A 261 -10.47 -7.86 14.28
C MET A 261 -9.89 -8.54 13.03
N LEU A 262 -9.16 -9.64 13.25
CA LEU A 262 -8.57 -10.37 12.14
C LEU A 262 -9.63 -11.03 11.26
N MET A 263 -10.78 -11.43 11.83
CA MET A 263 -11.95 -11.87 11.07
C MET A 263 -12.69 -10.74 10.34
N GLU A 264 -12.65 -9.51 10.86
CA GLU A 264 -13.23 -8.33 10.20
C GLU A 264 -12.50 -8.00 8.90
N THR A 265 -11.17 -8.08 8.94
CA THR A 265 -10.28 -7.70 7.82
C THR A 265 -10.63 -8.39 6.49
N PRO A 266 -10.79 -9.72 6.38
CA PRO A 266 -11.12 -10.39 5.13
C PRO A 266 -12.52 -10.03 4.62
N ILE A 267 -13.48 -9.75 5.52
CA ILE A 267 -14.84 -9.33 5.13
C ILE A 267 -14.78 -7.99 4.41
N ILE A 268 -14.04 -7.03 4.96
CA ILE A 268 -13.84 -5.71 4.34
C ILE A 268 -13.03 -5.85 3.04
N GLY A 269 -11.98 -6.69 3.05
CA GLY A 269 -11.15 -6.93 1.88
C GLY A 269 -11.92 -7.52 0.69
N LEU A 270 -12.84 -8.45 0.94
CA LEU A 270 -13.71 -9.00 -0.11
C LEU A 270 -14.64 -7.92 -0.70
N LEU A 271 -15.24 -7.10 0.16
CA LEU A 271 -16.09 -6.00 -0.28
C LEU A 271 -15.32 -4.98 -1.12
N GLN A 272 -14.09 -4.65 -0.70
CA GLN A 272 -13.19 -3.77 -1.43
C GLN A 272 -12.80 -4.33 -2.79
N SER A 273 -12.42 -5.62 -2.87
CA SER A 273 -12.05 -6.26 -4.14
C SER A 273 -13.19 -6.25 -5.17
N ILE A 274 -14.42 -6.48 -4.72
CA ILE A 274 -15.60 -6.36 -5.59
C ILE A 274 -15.73 -4.91 -6.07
N TYR A 275 -15.70 -3.95 -5.16
CA TYR A 275 -15.78 -2.52 -5.49
C TYR A 275 -14.72 -2.08 -6.50
N ASP A 276 -13.45 -2.45 -6.29
CA ASP A 276 -12.33 -2.05 -7.14
C ASP A 276 -12.49 -2.57 -8.57
N ASN A 277 -12.93 -3.82 -8.73
CA ASN A 277 -13.19 -4.41 -10.04
C ASN A 277 -14.29 -3.67 -10.82
N TYR A 278 -15.38 -3.28 -10.15
CA TYR A 278 -16.44 -2.50 -10.78
C TYR A 278 -16.01 -1.06 -11.07
N TYR A 279 -15.28 -0.44 -10.12
CA TYR A 279 -14.80 0.93 -10.24
C TYR A 279 -13.77 1.08 -11.37
N GLU A 280 -12.86 0.12 -11.55
CA GLU A 280 -11.86 0.15 -12.61
C GLU A 280 -12.50 0.01 -14.00
N ARG A 281 -13.48 -0.90 -14.14
CA ARG A 281 -14.24 -1.07 -15.40
C ARG A 281 -14.95 0.22 -15.80
N LEU A 282 -15.68 0.82 -14.86
CA LEU A 282 -16.44 2.04 -15.13
C LEU A 282 -15.53 3.25 -15.31
N SER A 283 -14.38 3.29 -14.63
CA SER A 283 -13.37 4.33 -14.86
C SER A 283 -12.77 4.26 -16.25
N LYS A 284 -12.53 3.06 -16.80
CA LYS A 284 -12.11 2.88 -18.20
C LYS A 284 -13.19 3.36 -19.16
N GLU A 285 -14.45 3.01 -18.92
CA GLU A 285 -15.57 3.45 -19.76
C GLU A 285 -15.73 4.99 -19.76
N VAL A 286 -15.58 5.63 -18.59
CA VAL A 286 -15.55 7.10 -18.47
C VAL A 286 -14.37 7.71 -19.25
N GLN A 287 -13.19 7.10 -19.18
CA GLN A 287 -12.01 7.56 -19.93
C GLN A 287 -12.22 7.44 -21.45
N ASP A 288 -12.76 6.31 -21.92
CA ASP A 288 -13.04 6.08 -23.34
C ASP A 288 -14.12 7.04 -23.85
N SER A 289 -15.18 7.28 -23.07
CA SER A 289 -16.23 8.25 -23.41
C SER A 289 -15.69 9.67 -23.49
N MET A 290 -14.85 10.06 -22.52
CA MET A 290 -14.19 11.36 -22.53
C MET A 290 -13.23 11.51 -23.71
N ALA A 291 -12.52 10.45 -24.10
CA ALA A 291 -11.65 10.46 -25.27
C ALA A 291 -12.44 10.71 -26.56
N ARG A 292 -13.59 10.05 -26.74
CA ARG A 292 -14.49 10.27 -27.90
C ARG A 292 -15.07 11.69 -27.94
N ALA A 293 -15.41 12.25 -26.78
CA ALA A 293 -15.88 13.64 -26.70
C ALA A 293 -14.76 14.63 -27.08
N ASN A 294 -13.54 14.40 -26.60
CA ASN A 294 -12.37 15.22 -26.94
C ASN A 294 -11.98 15.09 -28.42
N GLU A 295 -12.07 13.89 -29.00
CA GLU A 295 -11.82 13.68 -30.42
C GLU A 295 -12.80 14.45 -31.29
N ALA A 296 -14.09 14.42 -30.95
CA ALA A 296 -15.13 15.18 -31.65
C ALA A 296 -14.92 16.70 -31.55
N ALA A 297 -14.55 17.19 -30.36
CA ALA A 297 -14.18 18.58 -30.18
C ALA A 297 -12.93 18.94 -31.00
N GLY A 298 -11.93 18.06 -31.02
CA GLY A 298 -10.72 18.22 -31.81
C GLY A 298 -11.00 18.31 -33.31
N GLU A 299 -11.85 17.44 -33.85
CA GLU A 299 -12.29 17.45 -35.25
C GLU A 299 -13.04 18.74 -35.59
N THR A 300 -13.95 19.18 -34.71
CA THR A 300 -14.74 20.41 -34.89
C THR A 300 -13.86 21.66 -34.88
N VAL A 301 -12.89 21.74 -33.95
CA VAL A 301 -11.95 22.87 -33.84
C VAL A 301 -10.98 22.87 -35.02
N ALA A 302 -10.46 21.71 -35.44
CA ALA A 302 -9.61 21.60 -36.62
C ALA A 302 -10.36 21.98 -37.90
N GLY A 303 -11.63 21.59 -38.00
CA GLY A 303 -12.54 21.85 -39.12
C GLY A 303 -13.34 23.15 -39.01
N ILE A 304 -12.96 24.10 -38.15
CA ILE A 304 -13.81 25.26 -37.82
C ILE A 304 -14.22 26.10 -39.03
N ARG A 305 -13.37 26.16 -40.07
CA ARG A 305 -13.68 26.84 -41.33
C ARG A 305 -14.85 26.17 -42.07
N THR A 306 -14.88 24.84 -42.08
CA THR A 306 -15.94 24.03 -42.68
C THR A 306 -17.25 24.18 -41.90
N VAL A 307 -17.19 24.12 -40.57
CA VAL A 307 -18.37 24.31 -39.72
C VAL A 307 -19.02 25.67 -39.96
N ARG A 308 -18.20 26.72 -40.09
CA ARG A 308 -18.69 28.08 -40.42
C ARG A 308 -19.20 28.22 -41.84
N SER A 309 -18.56 27.59 -42.83
CA SER A 309 -19.03 27.66 -44.22
C SER A 309 -20.37 26.98 -44.44
N PHE A 310 -20.68 25.92 -43.69
CA PHE A 310 -21.96 25.22 -43.72
C PHE A 310 -22.96 25.72 -42.66
N ASN A 311 -22.62 26.77 -41.89
CA ASN A 311 -23.44 27.35 -40.82
C ASN A 311 -23.99 26.30 -39.81
N THR A 312 -23.18 25.29 -39.48
CA THR A 312 -23.59 24.08 -38.74
C THR A 312 -23.24 24.13 -37.25
N GLU A 313 -22.94 25.31 -36.72
CA GLU A 313 -22.40 25.53 -35.36
C GLU A 313 -23.30 24.95 -34.26
N ARG A 314 -24.62 25.19 -34.35
CA ARG A 314 -25.59 24.67 -33.36
C ARG A 314 -25.70 23.14 -33.38
N SER A 315 -25.61 22.54 -34.57
CA SER A 315 -25.68 21.08 -34.71
C SER A 315 -24.44 20.42 -34.13
N GLU A 316 -23.26 21.00 -34.37
CA GLU A 316 -22.01 20.50 -33.78
C GLU A 316 -21.96 20.69 -32.26
N ALA A 317 -22.48 21.82 -31.76
CA ALA A 317 -22.64 22.04 -30.32
C ALA A 317 -23.56 20.99 -29.67
N GLY A 318 -24.71 20.67 -30.30
CA GLY A 318 -25.60 19.62 -29.83
C GLY A 318 -24.94 18.23 -29.83
N ARG A 319 -24.20 17.89 -30.89
CA ARG A 319 -23.46 16.63 -30.99
C ARG A 319 -22.42 16.48 -29.88
N TYR A 320 -21.74 17.56 -29.50
CA TYR A 320 -20.81 17.56 -28.37
C TYR A 320 -21.54 17.43 -27.03
N ASP A 321 -22.67 18.11 -26.86
CA ASP A 321 -23.52 18.03 -25.67
C ASP A 321 -24.02 16.59 -25.43
N ASP A 322 -24.51 15.91 -26.47
CA ASP A 322 -24.95 14.51 -26.39
C ASP A 322 -23.82 13.58 -25.91
N ARG A 323 -22.61 13.72 -26.50
CA ARG A 323 -21.42 12.95 -26.09
C ARG A 323 -20.99 13.24 -24.65
N LEU A 324 -21.20 14.48 -24.20
CA LEU A 324 -20.88 14.90 -22.85
C LEU A 324 -21.92 14.40 -21.85
N MET A 325 -23.20 14.37 -22.22
CA MET A 325 -24.30 13.77 -21.45
C MET A 325 -24.08 12.28 -21.21
N ASP A 326 -23.63 11.52 -22.22
CA ASP A 326 -23.23 10.12 -22.05
C ASP A 326 -22.12 9.96 -21.01
N THR A 327 -21.08 10.79 -21.12
CA THR A 327 -19.95 10.81 -20.18
C THR A 327 -20.40 11.21 -18.77
N HIS A 328 -21.34 12.15 -18.66
CA HIS A 328 -21.93 12.57 -17.40
C HIS A 328 -22.69 11.41 -16.74
N ASN A 329 -23.55 10.70 -17.47
CA ASN A 329 -24.31 9.56 -16.94
C ASN A 329 -23.38 8.45 -16.43
N LEU A 330 -22.30 8.14 -17.15
CA LEU A 330 -21.28 7.19 -16.71
C LEU A 330 -20.58 7.64 -15.43
N LYS A 331 -20.22 8.92 -15.32
CA LYS A 331 -19.64 9.50 -14.09
C LYS A 331 -20.64 9.45 -12.93
N THR A 332 -21.90 9.83 -13.14
CA THR A 332 -22.94 9.74 -12.11
C THR A 332 -23.13 8.32 -11.61
N ARG A 333 -23.17 7.33 -12.50
CA ARG A 333 -23.24 5.91 -12.14
C ARG A 333 -22.03 5.50 -11.29
N ARG A 334 -20.83 5.93 -11.66
CA ARG A 334 -19.59 5.62 -10.94
C ARG A 334 -19.61 6.22 -9.55
N ASP A 335 -19.93 7.49 -9.47
CA ASP A 335 -19.91 8.25 -8.23
C ASP A 335 -21.03 7.76 -7.28
N THR A 336 -22.17 7.30 -7.83
CA THR A 336 -23.23 6.62 -7.05
C THR A 336 -22.73 5.30 -6.44
N ILE A 337 -22.03 4.47 -7.22
CA ILE A 337 -21.44 3.22 -6.72
C ILE A 337 -20.39 3.53 -5.62
N SER A 338 -19.54 4.54 -5.83
CA SER A 338 -18.58 5.00 -4.83
C SER A 338 -19.27 5.51 -3.56
N ALA A 339 -20.37 6.26 -3.67
CA ALA A 339 -21.12 6.75 -2.53
C ALA A 339 -21.73 5.61 -1.70
N VAL A 340 -22.34 4.62 -2.38
CA VAL A 340 -22.89 3.42 -1.73
C VAL A 340 -21.80 2.63 -1.01
N TYR A 341 -20.64 2.45 -1.65
CA TYR A 341 -19.49 1.78 -1.02
C TYR A 341 -18.99 2.51 0.23
N VAL A 342 -18.84 3.83 0.17
CA VAL A 342 -18.41 4.65 1.32
C VAL A 342 -19.41 4.52 2.47
N LEU A 343 -20.72 4.52 2.18
CA LEU A 343 -21.77 4.34 3.16
C LEU A 343 -21.72 2.95 3.80
N LEU A 344 -21.67 1.89 2.99
CA LEU A 344 -21.60 0.50 3.47
C LEU A 344 -20.36 0.24 4.32
N ARG A 345 -19.20 0.77 3.89
CA ARG A 345 -17.96 0.70 4.66
C ARG A 345 -18.07 1.42 5.99
N ARG A 346 -18.67 2.62 6.02
CA ARG A 346 -18.87 3.39 7.26
C ARG A 346 -19.82 2.68 8.23
N LEU A 347 -20.91 2.10 7.72
CA LEU A 347 -21.84 1.30 8.53
C LEU A 347 -21.14 0.07 9.14
N THR A 348 -20.37 -0.66 8.33
CA THR A 348 -19.61 -1.83 8.79
C THR A 348 -18.64 -1.46 9.91
N ALA A 349 -17.87 -0.38 9.73
CA ALA A 349 -16.94 0.10 10.77
C ALA A 349 -17.64 0.46 12.08
N LEU A 350 -18.81 1.10 12.02
CA LEU A 350 -19.61 1.45 13.21
C LEU A 350 -20.15 0.19 13.91
N VAL A 351 -20.70 -0.76 13.15
CA VAL A 351 -21.18 -2.04 13.68
C VAL A 351 -20.06 -2.79 14.40
N MET A 352 -18.87 -2.83 13.80
CA MET A 352 -17.70 -3.48 14.38
C MET A 352 -17.19 -2.77 15.64
N GLN A 353 -17.21 -1.43 15.67
CA GLN A 353 -16.88 -0.66 16.87
C GLN A 353 -17.86 -0.95 18.03
N VAL A 354 -19.17 -1.07 17.74
CA VAL A 354 -20.19 -1.42 18.75
C VAL A 354 -20.02 -2.87 19.22
N ALA A 355 -19.79 -3.81 18.30
CA ALA A 355 -19.53 -5.21 18.63
C ALA A 355 -18.30 -5.35 19.54
N MET A 356 -17.23 -4.62 19.21
CA MET A 356 -16.01 -4.56 19.99
C MET A 356 -16.25 -4.05 21.41
N LEU A 357 -17.04 -2.99 21.59
CA LEU A 357 -17.44 -2.49 22.91
C LEU A 357 -18.25 -3.52 23.71
N TYR A 358 -19.18 -4.22 23.06
CA TYR A 358 -20.01 -5.25 23.69
C TYR A 358 -19.15 -6.43 24.19
N TYR A 359 -18.28 -6.98 23.34
CA TYR A 359 -17.37 -8.05 23.74
C TYR A 359 -16.32 -7.58 24.76
N GLY A 360 -15.81 -6.36 24.60
CA GLY A 360 -14.90 -5.72 25.55
C GLY A 360 -15.49 -5.67 26.96
N ARG A 361 -16.75 -5.25 27.09
CA ARG A 361 -17.49 -5.28 28.37
C ARG A 361 -17.54 -6.69 28.96
N LEU A 362 -17.82 -7.71 28.15
CA LEU A 362 -17.88 -9.10 28.62
C LEU A 362 -16.52 -9.59 29.16
N PHE A 363 -15.41 -9.17 28.55
CA PHE A 363 -14.07 -9.51 29.03
C PHE A 363 -13.68 -8.78 30.31
N ILE A 364 -14.12 -7.54 30.49
CA ILE A 364 -13.96 -6.78 31.74
C ILE A 364 -14.73 -7.48 32.87
N GLN A 365 -15.97 -7.90 32.63
CA GLN A 365 -16.78 -8.61 33.63
C GLN A 365 -16.16 -9.95 34.07
N ARG A 366 -15.42 -10.62 33.17
CA ARG A 366 -14.68 -11.85 33.48
C ARG A 366 -13.32 -11.61 34.14
N GLY A 367 -12.95 -10.36 34.42
CA GLY A 367 -11.66 -9.99 35.01
C GLY A 367 -10.44 -10.24 34.11
N GLN A 368 -10.64 -10.49 32.81
CA GLN A 368 -9.55 -10.79 31.87
C GLN A 368 -8.89 -9.53 31.29
N MET A 369 -9.51 -8.35 31.45
CA MET A 369 -9.08 -7.10 30.84
C MET A 369 -9.51 -5.89 31.67
N SER A 370 -8.66 -4.87 31.81
CA SER A 370 -9.03 -3.57 32.38
C SER A 370 -9.73 -2.68 31.33
N THR A 371 -10.56 -1.75 31.80
CA THR A 371 -11.16 -0.66 31.01
C THR A 371 -10.10 0.13 30.23
N GLY A 372 -8.93 0.37 30.82
CA GLY A 372 -7.84 1.10 30.15
C GLY A 372 -7.31 0.37 28.92
N ASN A 373 -7.10 -0.95 29.04
CA ASN A 373 -6.68 -1.78 27.91
C ASN A 373 -7.72 -1.80 26.79
N LEU A 374 -9.02 -1.76 27.12
CA LEU A 374 -10.10 -1.74 26.12
C LEU A 374 -10.04 -0.45 25.30
N VAL A 375 -9.84 0.70 25.95
CA VAL A 375 -9.71 1.98 25.27
C VAL A 375 -8.47 2.00 24.37
N SER A 376 -7.31 1.54 24.86
CA SER A 376 -6.12 1.39 24.02
C SER A 376 -6.39 0.54 22.79
N PHE A 377 -7.14 -0.56 22.95
CA PHE A 377 -7.46 -1.44 21.84
C PHE A 377 -8.35 -0.77 20.78
N ILE A 378 -9.36 0.00 21.20
CA ILE A 378 -10.23 0.76 20.27
C ILE A 378 -9.41 1.80 19.51
N LEU A 379 -8.49 2.49 20.18
CA LEU A 379 -7.58 3.45 19.53
C LEU A 379 -6.67 2.76 18.51
N TYR A 380 -6.10 1.59 18.85
CA TYR A 380 -5.30 0.80 17.90
C TYR A 380 -6.12 0.31 16.71
N GLN A 381 -7.36 -0.13 16.92
CA GLN A 381 -8.25 -0.54 15.84
C GLN A 381 -8.51 0.62 14.87
N SER A 382 -8.82 1.80 15.38
CA SER A 382 -9.09 2.98 14.55
C SER A 382 -7.88 3.34 13.69
N ASP A 383 -6.70 3.40 14.31
CA ASP A 383 -5.45 3.68 13.61
C ASP A 383 -5.13 2.61 12.55
N LEU A 384 -5.31 1.33 12.87
CA LEU A 384 -5.05 0.22 11.95
C LEU A 384 -6.00 0.29 10.75
N ALA A 385 -7.28 0.56 10.99
CA ALA A 385 -8.27 0.73 9.93
C ALA A 385 -7.91 1.89 9.00
N ASP A 386 -7.40 3.00 9.52
CA ASP A 386 -6.93 4.12 8.71
C ASP A 386 -5.66 3.79 7.90
N ASN A 387 -4.74 3.00 8.44
CA ASN A 387 -3.55 2.57 7.68
C ASN A 387 -3.90 1.64 6.52
N ILE A 388 -4.87 0.75 6.70
CA ILE A 388 -5.36 -0.14 5.64
C ILE A 388 -6.09 0.65 4.53
N ARG A 389 -6.75 1.77 4.87
CA ARG A 389 -7.46 2.63 3.89
C ARG A 389 -6.54 3.36 2.90
N VAL A 390 -5.26 3.53 3.22
CA VAL A 390 -4.33 4.37 2.45
C VAL A 390 -3.66 3.60 1.30
N HIS A 391 -4.07 2.36 1.01
CA HIS A 391 -3.62 1.59 -0.16
C HIS A 391 -4.75 1.28 -1.12
#